data_AF-A0A7K4M2S0-F1
#
_entry.id   AF-A0A7K4M2S0-F1
#
_cell.length_a   1.000
_cell.length_b   1.000
_cell.length_c   1.000
_cell.angle_alpha   90.00
_cell.angle_beta   90.00
_cell.angle_gamma   90.00
#
_symmetry.space_group_name_H-M   'P 1'
#
loop_
_entity.id
_entity.type
_entity.pdbx_description
1 polymer ?
#
loop_
_entity_poly.entity_id
_entity_poly.type
_entity_poly.pdbx_seq_one_letter_code
_entity_poly.pdbx_strand_id
1 'polypeptide(L)'
;VCVQVHPDKNKHPRAAEAFRVLRAAWDVVSSPERRKEHEIKRRAHSELTRSVGEFLSRLQDDLREAMNTMMCSKCQGKHKRFELDRDPLSARYCAECSQLHPAEEGDFWAESSLLGLKITYLAVMDGKVYDITGGFGRGRSREVRGELLSHPRLSAEWAGCQRVGIAPDTHRVHYHISFGPRGAGGRQR
;
A
#
# COMPACT_ATOMS: atom_id res chain seq x y z
N VAL A 1 24.99 42.32 15.89
CA VAL A 1 23.89 41.95 14.96
C VAL A 1 22.68 42.90 15.06
N CYS A 2 22.10 43.17 16.23
CA CYS A 2 20.97 44.12 16.38
C CYS A 2 21.26 45.56 15.91
N VAL A 3 22.53 45.99 15.91
CA VAL A 3 22.94 47.32 15.42
C VAL A 3 22.85 47.45 13.89
N GLN A 4 22.94 46.36 13.13
CA GLN A 4 22.93 46.37 11.65
C GLN A 4 21.52 46.35 11.03
N VAL A 5 20.52 45.94 11.79
CA VAL A 5 19.11 45.85 11.35
C VAL A 5 18.20 46.86 12.04
N HIS A 6 18.77 47.76 12.86
CA HIS A 6 17.98 48.76 13.54
C HIS A 6 17.30 49.65 12.49
N PRO A 7 15.97 49.85 12.54
CA PRO A 7 15.22 50.57 11.50
C PRO A 7 15.69 52.02 11.32
N ASP A 8 16.34 52.59 12.34
CA ASP A 8 16.92 53.93 12.30
C ASP A 8 18.30 53.99 11.59
N LYS A 9 19.02 52.87 11.51
CA LYS A 9 20.35 52.78 10.87
C LYS A 9 20.34 52.03 9.53
N ASN A 10 19.24 51.34 9.19
CA ASN A 10 19.11 50.54 7.98
C ASN A 10 17.78 50.84 7.26
N LYS A 11 17.84 51.59 6.15
CA LYS A 11 16.68 52.04 5.35
C LYS A 11 16.06 50.95 4.48
N HIS A 12 16.53 49.71 4.57
CA HIS A 12 16.01 48.61 3.79
C HIS A 12 14.55 48.30 4.22
N PRO A 13 13.59 48.14 3.28
CA PRO A 13 12.17 47.96 3.61
C PRO A 13 11.90 46.71 4.48
N ARG A 14 12.79 45.71 4.43
CA ARG A 14 12.73 44.48 5.26
C ARG A 14 13.45 44.60 6.62
N ALA A 15 14.13 45.72 6.92
CA ALA A 15 14.88 45.90 8.16
C ALA A 15 13.96 45.93 9.39
N ALA A 16 12.78 46.57 9.27
CA ALA A 16 11.77 46.60 10.33
C ALA A 16 11.17 45.21 10.64
N GLU A 17 11.07 44.33 9.65
CA GLU A 17 10.62 42.94 9.83
C GLU A 17 11.73 42.08 10.45
N ALA A 18 12.95 42.19 9.96
CA ALA A 18 14.12 41.52 10.52
C ALA A 18 14.35 41.91 11.99
N PHE A 19 14.15 43.18 12.34
CA PHE A 19 14.28 43.67 13.72
C PHE A 19 13.19 43.10 14.64
N ARG A 20 11.96 42.91 14.15
CA ARG A 20 10.88 42.24 14.91
C ARG A 20 11.24 40.78 15.22
N VAL A 21 11.73 40.04 14.24
CA VAL A 21 12.18 38.65 14.42
C VAL A 21 13.34 38.57 15.41
N LEU A 22 14.32 39.47 15.30
CA LEU A 22 15.47 39.51 16.21
C LEU A 22 15.09 39.88 17.65
N ARG A 23 14.13 40.80 17.84
CA ARG A 23 13.61 41.13 19.17
C ARG A 23 12.88 39.95 19.79
N ALA A 24 12.03 39.26 19.03
CA ALA A 24 11.35 38.05 19.49
C ALA A 24 12.35 36.93 19.86
N ALA A 25 13.40 36.75 19.06
CA ALA A 25 14.47 35.79 19.37
C ALA A 25 15.24 36.19 20.65
N TRP A 26 15.52 37.48 20.84
CA TRP A 26 16.18 37.98 22.04
C TRP A 26 15.32 37.79 23.30
N ASP A 27 14.02 38.03 23.23
CA ASP A 27 13.11 37.84 24.36
C ASP A 27 13.08 36.39 24.86
N VAL A 28 13.29 35.43 23.96
CA VAL A 28 13.37 34.00 24.27
C VAL A 28 14.74 33.62 24.85
N VAL A 29 15.83 34.25 24.39
CA VAL A 29 17.20 33.89 24.76
C VAL A 29 17.75 34.74 25.92
N SER A 30 17.12 35.87 26.25
CA SER A 30 17.63 36.86 27.21
C SER A 30 17.58 36.42 28.68
N SER A 31 16.63 35.56 29.08
CA SER A 31 16.61 34.99 30.43
C SER A 31 16.85 33.47 30.42
N PRO A 32 17.63 32.95 31.39
CA PRO A 32 17.89 31.52 31.48
C PRO A 32 16.62 30.69 31.74
N GLU A 33 15.63 31.25 32.43
CA GLU A 33 14.32 30.63 32.67
C GLU A 33 13.52 30.49 31.36
N ARG A 34 13.40 31.56 30.56
CA ARG A 34 12.63 31.54 29.30
C ARG A 34 13.30 30.66 28.24
N ARG A 35 14.63 30.59 28.25
CA ARG A 35 15.38 29.68 27.39
C ARG A 35 15.06 28.22 27.70
N LYS A 36 15.06 27.84 28.98
CA LYS A 36 14.68 26.49 29.43
C LYS A 36 13.24 26.16 29.03
N GLU A 37 12.31 27.09 29.25
CA GLU A 37 10.90 26.90 28.90
C GLU A 37 10.71 26.71 27.39
N HIS A 38 11.39 27.52 26.57
CA HIS A 38 11.37 27.36 25.11
C HIS A 38 11.96 26.02 24.67
N GLU A 39 13.06 25.58 25.29
CA GLU A 39 13.67 24.29 24.99
C GLU A 39 12.75 23.11 25.36
N ILE A 40 12.10 23.16 26.53
CA ILE A 40 11.12 22.15 26.96
C ILE A 40 9.93 22.11 25.99
N LYS A 41 9.35 23.27 25.64
CA LYS A 41 8.25 23.37 24.67
C LYS A 41 8.67 22.84 23.30
N ARG A 42 9.88 23.14 22.85
CA ARG A 42 10.41 22.67 21.56
C ARG A 42 10.66 21.17 21.58
N ARG A 43 11.19 20.61 22.68
CA ARG A 43 11.35 19.16 22.88
C ARG A 43 10.00 18.45 22.87
N ALA A 44 9.03 18.93 23.64
CA ALA A 44 7.67 18.39 23.66
C ALA A 44 6.99 18.45 22.28
N HIS A 45 7.13 19.56 21.56
CA HIS A 45 6.61 19.68 20.19
C HIS A 45 7.30 18.70 19.22
N SER A 46 8.62 18.51 19.35
CA SER A 46 9.37 17.55 18.54
C SER A 46 8.93 16.11 18.81
N GLU A 47 8.71 15.75 20.07
CA GLU A 47 8.23 14.42 20.46
C GLU A 47 6.80 14.16 19.96
N LEU A 48 5.91 15.15 20.11
CA LEU A 48 4.55 15.08 19.58
C LEU A 48 4.55 14.93 18.05
N THR A 49 5.36 15.74 17.34
CA THR A 49 5.47 15.66 15.88
C THR A 49 5.99 14.29 15.43
N ARG A 50 6.98 13.73 16.13
CA ARG A 50 7.48 12.37 15.87
C ARG A 50 6.39 11.32 16.10
N SER A 51 5.68 11.40 17.22
CA SER A 51 4.61 10.46 17.56
C SER A 51 3.47 10.50 16.55
N VAL A 52 3.03 11.69 16.12
CA VAL A 52 2.02 11.85 15.07
C VAL A 52 2.54 11.29 13.74
N GLY A 53 3.78 11.58 13.38
CA GLY A 53 4.41 11.02 12.17
C GLY A 53 4.41 9.50 12.17
N GLU A 54 4.81 8.86 13.28
CA GLU A 54 4.79 7.40 13.41
C GLU A 54 3.38 6.81 13.32
N PHE A 55 2.39 7.48 13.92
CA PHE A 55 1.00 7.06 13.85
C PHE A 55 0.46 7.10 12.41
N LEU A 56 0.71 8.20 11.68
CA LEU A 56 0.28 8.34 10.29
C LEU A 56 0.93 7.29 9.38
N SER A 57 2.22 6.99 9.58
CA SER A 57 2.89 5.91 8.83
C SER A 57 2.25 4.54 9.09
N ARG A 58 1.95 4.21 10.35
CA ARG A 58 1.28 2.96 10.70
C ARG A 58 -0.12 2.86 10.09
N LEU A 59 -0.90 3.94 10.15
CA LEU A 59 -2.22 3.97 9.51
C LEU A 59 -2.12 3.77 8.00
N GLN A 60 -1.12 4.36 7.35
CA GLN A 60 -0.90 4.18 5.92
C GLN A 60 -0.55 2.73 5.59
N ASP A 61 0.26 2.07 6.40
CA ASP A 61 0.60 0.66 6.26
C ASP A 61 -0.63 -0.23 6.47
N ASP A 62 -1.45 0.04 7.50
CA ASP A 62 -2.68 -0.70 7.79
C ASP A 62 -3.70 -0.56 6.65
N LEU A 63 -3.88 0.65 6.11
CA LEU A 63 -4.74 0.89 4.94
C LEU A 63 -4.22 0.15 3.72
N ARG A 64 -2.91 0.21 3.45
CA ARG A 64 -2.29 -0.50 2.34
C ARG A 64 -2.48 -2.01 2.49
N GLU A 65 -2.34 -2.56 3.69
CA GLU A 65 -2.56 -3.98 3.96
C GLU A 65 -4.04 -4.36 3.79
N ALA A 66 -4.97 -3.55 4.28
CA ALA A 66 -6.40 -3.76 4.07
C ALA A 66 -6.77 -3.72 2.58
N MET A 67 -6.20 -2.80 1.81
CA MET A 67 -6.41 -2.71 0.36
C MET A 67 -5.79 -3.90 -0.38
N ASN A 68 -4.62 -4.36 0.04
CA ASN A 68 -3.91 -5.49 -0.57
C ASN A 68 -4.33 -6.84 0.01
N THR A 69 -5.48 -6.92 0.67
CA THR A 69 -6.06 -8.17 1.14
C THR A 69 -7.49 -8.34 0.66
N MET A 70 -7.86 -9.59 0.39
CA MET A 70 -9.23 -10.00 0.05
C MET A 70 -9.69 -11.04 1.06
N MET A 71 -10.97 -11.00 1.43
CA MET A 71 -11.57 -11.98 2.34
C MET A 71 -11.98 -13.24 1.57
N CYS A 72 -11.60 -14.44 2.05
CA CYS A 72 -12.14 -15.71 1.51
C CYS A 72 -13.31 -16.16 2.38
N SER A 73 -14.48 -16.35 1.78
CA SER A 73 -15.67 -16.88 2.48
C SER A 73 -15.53 -18.35 2.89
N LYS A 74 -14.62 -19.11 2.28
CA LYS A 74 -14.38 -20.53 2.58
C LYS A 74 -13.48 -20.75 3.80
N CYS A 75 -12.34 -20.07 3.89
CA CYS A 75 -11.44 -20.17 5.05
C CYS A 75 -11.69 -19.09 6.11
N GLN A 76 -12.58 -18.12 5.82
CA GLN A 76 -12.82 -16.92 6.64
C GLN A 76 -11.56 -16.07 6.92
N GLY A 77 -10.46 -16.36 6.22
CA GLY A 77 -9.18 -15.67 6.33
C GLY A 77 -9.00 -14.58 5.27
N LYS A 78 -7.87 -13.87 5.40
CA LYS A 78 -7.41 -12.85 4.45
C LYS A 78 -6.38 -13.44 3.51
N HIS A 79 -6.55 -13.22 2.21
CA HIS A 79 -5.56 -13.54 1.19
C HIS A 79 -4.93 -12.26 0.65
N LYS A 80 -3.63 -12.26 0.42
CA LYS A 80 -2.94 -11.10 -0.17
C LYS A 80 -3.21 -11.03 -1.67
N ARG A 81 -3.43 -9.81 -2.15
CA ARG A 81 -3.54 -9.46 -3.56
C ARG A 81 -2.52 -8.36 -3.88
N PHE A 82 -1.98 -8.38 -5.09
CA PHE A 82 -1.02 -7.39 -5.54
C PHE A 82 -1.54 -6.71 -6.80
N GLU A 83 -1.75 -5.40 -6.73
CA GLU A 83 -2.15 -4.61 -7.91
C GLU A 83 -1.07 -4.74 -8.99
N LEU A 84 -1.51 -5.00 -10.21
CA LEU A 84 -0.67 -4.97 -11.39
C LEU A 84 -0.99 -3.72 -12.21
N ASP A 85 0.06 -3.12 -12.76
CA ASP A 85 -0.06 -2.05 -13.74
C ASP A 85 -0.41 -2.65 -15.11
N ARG A 86 -1.66 -3.11 -15.24
CA ARG A 86 -2.20 -3.73 -16.46
C ARG A 86 -3.59 -3.15 -16.72
N ASP A 87 -3.81 -2.72 -17.95
CA ASP A 87 -5.11 -2.20 -18.40
C ASP A 87 -6.14 -3.35 -18.47
N PRO A 88 -7.29 -3.26 -17.76
CA PRO A 88 -8.40 -4.21 -17.86
C PRO A 88 -8.86 -4.47 -19.30
N LEU A 89 -8.76 -3.49 -20.20
CA LEU A 89 -9.17 -3.64 -21.61
C LEU A 89 -8.28 -4.60 -22.41
N SER A 90 -7.07 -4.88 -21.92
CA SER A 90 -6.12 -5.82 -22.52
C SER A 90 -5.50 -6.73 -21.45
N ALA A 91 -6.32 -7.19 -20.50
CA ALA A 91 -5.85 -7.89 -19.32
C ALA A 91 -5.76 -9.42 -19.45
N ARG A 92 -6.39 -10.04 -20.44
CA ARG A 92 -6.46 -11.52 -20.50
C ARG A 92 -5.67 -12.08 -21.67
N TYR A 93 -4.59 -12.80 -21.39
CA TYR A 93 -3.89 -13.53 -22.43
C TYR A 93 -4.68 -14.78 -22.85
N CYS A 94 -4.85 -14.97 -24.16
CA CYS A 94 -5.43 -16.16 -24.75
C CYS A 94 -4.41 -16.84 -25.67
N ALA A 95 -4.10 -18.11 -25.39
CA ALA A 95 -3.19 -18.89 -26.22
C ALA A 95 -3.78 -19.20 -27.61
N GLU A 96 -5.10 -19.46 -27.69
CA GLU A 96 -5.78 -19.76 -28.94
C GLU A 96 -5.79 -18.57 -29.91
N CYS A 97 -6.04 -17.36 -29.40
CA CYS A 97 -6.04 -16.13 -30.20
C CYS A 97 -4.66 -15.49 -30.34
N SER A 98 -3.69 -15.88 -29.49
CA SER A 98 -2.39 -15.21 -29.36
C SER A 98 -2.52 -13.69 -29.15
N GLN A 99 -3.56 -13.26 -28.45
CA GLN A 99 -3.93 -11.86 -28.23
C GLN A 99 -4.39 -11.61 -26.80
N LEU A 100 -4.42 -10.33 -26.42
CA LEU A 100 -4.96 -9.85 -25.16
C LEU A 100 -6.43 -9.46 -25.33
N HIS A 101 -7.28 -10.02 -24.47
CA HIS A 101 -8.70 -9.72 -24.42
C HIS A 101 -9.04 -8.81 -23.23
N PRO A 102 -10.16 -8.07 -23.32
CA PRO A 102 -10.68 -7.33 -22.18
C PRO A 102 -11.15 -8.27 -21.07
N ALA A 103 -11.04 -7.78 -19.84
CA ALA A 103 -11.59 -8.40 -18.64
C ALA A 103 -12.59 -7.45 -17.99
N GLU A 104 -13.69 -8.01 -17.51
CA GLU A 104 -14.74 -7.28 -16.81
C GLU A 104 -14.53 -7.34 -15.30
N GLU A 105 -15.16 -6.42 -14.55
CA GLU A 105 -15.10 -6.40 -13.09
C GLU A 105 -15.59 -7.73 -12.51
N GLY A 106 -14.79 -8.41 -11.68
CA GLY A 106 -15.12 -9.73 -11.15
C GLY A 106 -14.62 -10.90 -12.00
N ASP A 107 -14.05 -10.65 -13.18
CA ASP A 107 -13.40 -11.70 -13.97
C ASP A 107 -12.17 -12.25 -13.27
N PHE A 108 -12.05 -13.57 -13.30
CA PHE A 108 -10.93 -14.30 -12.73
C PHE A 108 -10.41 -15.34 -13.72
N TRP A 109 -9.09 -15.31 -13.98
CA TRP A 109 -8.43 -16.18 -14.93
C TRP A 109 -7.05 -16.61 -14.43
N ALA A 110 -6.46 -17.57 -15.14
CA ALA A 110 -5.11 -18.03 -14.90
C ALA A 110 -4.28 -17.82 -16.17
N GLU A 111 -3.03 -17.41 -16.02
CA GLU A 111 -2.05 -17.32 -17.10
C GLU A 111 -0.88 -18.25 -16.81
N SER A 112 -0.46 -19.00 -17.82
CA SER A 112 0.73 -19.84 -17.71
C SER A 112 1.99 -19.05 -18.08
N SER A 113 3.08 -19.31 -17.38
CA SER A 113 4.39 -18.70 -17.61
C SER A 113 5.47 -19.74 -17.41
N LEU A 114 6.69 -19.46 -17.91
CA LEU A 114 7.82 -20.39 -17.85
C LEU A 114 7.46 -21.76 -18.46
N LEU A 115 6.89 -21.81 -19.67
CA LEU A 115 6.48 -23.08 -20.32
C LEU A 115 5.48 -23.91 -19.50
N GLY A 116 4.60 -23.27 -18.74
CA GLY A 116 3.60 -23.95 -17.91
C GLY A 116 4.09 -24.36 -16.52
N LEU A 117 5.36 -24.08 -16.17
CA LEU A 117 5.89 -24.35 -14.83
C LEU A 117 5.29 -23.43 -13.76
N LYS A 118 4.85 -22.23 -14.14
CA LYS A 118 4.24 -21.27 -13.22
C LYS A 118 2.87 -20.88 -13.72
N ILE A 119 1.85 -21.09 -12.88
CA ILE A 119 0.51 -20.58 -13.10
C ILE A 119 0.33 -19.33 -12.24
N THR A 120 -0.12 -18.24 -12.85
CA THR A 120 -0.42 -16.98 -12.18
C THR A 120 -1.93 -16.75 -12.23
N TYR A 121 -2.55 -16.56 -11.07
CA TYR A 121 -3.97 -16.30 -10.92
C TYR A 121 -4.24 -14.79 -10.84
N LEU A 122 -5.11 -14.30 -11.71
CA LEU A 122 -5.37 -12.88 -11.92
C LEU A 122 -6.87 -12.58 -11.81
N ALA A 123 -7.21 -11.46 -11.17
CA ALA A 123 -8.59 -11.00 -11.04
C ALA A 123 -8.72 -9.51 -11.36
N VAL A 124 -9.84 -9.09 -11.95
CA VAL A 124 -10.22 -7.67 -11.98
C VAL A 124 -11.07 -7.34 -10.76
N MET A 125 -10.64 -6.34 -10.00
CA MET A 125 -11.36 -5.81 -8.85
C MET A 125 -11.22 -4.29 -8.82
N ASP A 126 -12.26 -3.56 -8.49
CA ASP A 126 -12.23 -2.10 -8.39
C ASP A 126 -11.69 -1.42 -9.66
N GLY A 127 -11.95 -2.01 -10.84
CA GLY A 127 -11.45 -1.53 -12.13
C GLY A 127 -9.93 -1.71 -12.34
N LYS A 128 -9.27 -2.55 -11.55
CA LYS A 128 -7.83 -2.84 -11.66
C LYS A 128 -7.55 -4.33 -11.65
N VAL A 129 -6.43 -4.71 -12.27
CA VAL A 129 -5.99 -6.10 -12.32
C VAL A 129 -5.12 -6.42 -11.09
N TYR A 130 -5.39 -7.54 -10.43
CA TYR A 130 -4.65 -8.01 -9.26
C TYR A 130 -4.09 -9.42 -9.49
N ASP A 131 -2.85 -9.65 -9.06
CA ASP A 131 -2.27 -10.98 -8.87
C ASP A 131 -2.69 -11.54 -7.51
N ILE A 132 -3.40 -12.67 -7.55
CA ILE A 132 -3.91 -13.39 -6.37
C ILE A 132 -3.32 -14.80 -6.22
N THR A 133 -2.23 -15.09 -6.94
CA THR A 133 -1.53 -16.39 -6.94
C THR A 133 -1.08 -16.81 -5.55
N GLY A 134 -0.98 -15.88 -4.60
CA GLY A 134 -0.69 -16.18 -3.20
C GLY A 134 0.78 -16.52 -2.97
N GLY A 135 1.54 -15.56 -2.44
CA GLY A 135 2.77 -15.78 -1.67
C GLY A 135 4.00 -16.42 -2.34
N PHE A 136 3.88 -17.13 -3.47
CA PHE A 136 5.05 -17.66 -4.16
C PHE A 136 5.59 -16.63 -5.16
N GLY A 137 6.54 -15.83 -4.66
CA GLY A 137 7.62 -15.36 -5.53
C GLY A 137 7.84 -13.86 -5.68
N ARG A 138 7.61 -13.04 -4.65
CA ARG A 138 8.33 -11.74 -4.52
C ARG A 138 8.66 -11.44 -3.05
N GLY A 139 9.64 -12.16 -2.50
CA GLY A 139 10.24 -11.80 -1.21
C GLY A 139 10.93 -12.95 -0.47
N ARG A 140 12.27 -12.90 -0.45
CA ARG A 140 13.24 -13.68 0.34
C ARG A 140 13.44 -15.16 -0.05
N SER A 141 14.60 -15.42 -0.65
CA SER A 141 15.29 -16.71 -0.63
C SER A 141 15.30 -17.30 0.78
N ARG A 142 14.60 -18.41 0.95
CA ARG A 142 15.05 -19.47 1.85
C ARG A 142 15.09 -20.74 1.03
N GLU A 143 16.32 -21.17 0.79
CA GLU A 143 16.69 -22.44 0.22
C GLU A 143 16.00 -23.56 1.00
N VAL A 144 15.02 -24.22 0.38
CA VAL A 144 14.48 -25.49 0.85
C VAL A 144 15.00 -26.56 -0.10
N ARG A 145 15.88 -27.41 0.46
CA ARG A 145 16.48 -28.56 -0.20
C ARG A 145 15.38 -29.51 -0.70
N GLY A 146 15.48 -29.79 -2.00
CA GLY A 146 15.05 -31.00 -2.70
C GLY A 146 14.03 -31.91 -2.05
N GLU A 147 12.78 -31.79 -2.49
CA GLU A 147 11.95 -32.93 -2.83
C GLU A 147 11.23 -32.63 -4.16
N LEU A 148 11.45 -33.51 -5.13
CA LEU A 148 10.99 -33.38 -6.50
C LEU A 148 9.51 -33.82 -6.58
N LEU A 149 8.68 -32.92 -7.13
CA LEU A 149 7.53 -33.19 -7.99
C LEU A 149 6.52 -34.26 -7.53
N SER A 150 5.54 -33.85 -6.74
CA SER A 150 4.16 -34.34 -6.91
C SER A 150 3.14 -33.35 -6.34
N HIS A 151 2.36 -32.75 -7.22
CA HIS A 151 1.14 -31.98 -6.96
C HIS A 151 1.28 -30.72 -6.06
N PRO A 152 1.05 -29.49 -6.57
CA PRO A 152 1.00 -28.32 -5.73
C PRO A 152 -0.29 -28.34 -4.89
N ARG A 153 -0.27 -29.07 -3.76
CA ARG A 153 -1.18 -28.83 -2.63
C ARG A 153 -0.67 -27.62 -1.84
N LEU A 154 -0.53 -26.47 -2.51
CA LEU A 154 -0.05 -25.24 -1.89
C LEU A 154 -1.21 -24.51 -1.20
N SER A 155 -1.33 -24.85 0.07
CA SER A 155 -2.08 -24.15 1.11
C SER A 155 -1.60 -22.69 1.26
N ALA A 156 -2.14 -21.75 0.47
CA ALA A 156 -2.18 -20.30 0.73
C ALA A 156 -2.94 -19.50 -0.35
N GLU A 157 -3.28 -20.11 -1.48
CA GLU A 157 -3.87 -19.43 -2.62
C GLU A 157 -5.36 -19.20 -2.41
N TRP A 158 -5.88 -18.01 -2.76
CA TRP A 158 -7.33 -17.77 -2.72
C TRP A 158 -8.06 -18.72 -3.68
N ALA A 159 -7.46 -19.01 -4.85
CA ALA A 159 -7.97 -19.99 -5.81
C ALA A 159 -8.05 -21.40 -5.21
N GLY A 160 -7.02 -21.83 -4.47
CA GLY A 160 -7.00 -23.07 -3.71
C GLY A 160 -8.01 -23.10 -2.56
N CYS A 161 -8.18 -21.98 -1.84
CA CYS A 161 -9.22 -21.80 -0.80
C CYS A 161 -10.62 -22.05 -1.36
N GLN A 162 -10.86 -21.57 -2.58
CA GLN A 162 -12.14 -21.73 -3.27
C GLN A 162 -12.26 -23.02 -4.09
N ARG A 163 -11.19 -23.84 -4.15
CA ARG A 163 -11.08 -25.03 -5.01
C ARG A 163 -11.44 -24.74 -6.47
N VAL A 164 -11.05 -23.56 -6.97
CA VAL A 164 -11.33 -23.15 -8.35
C VAL A 164 -10.20 -23.68 -9.22
N GLY A 165 -10.48 -24.72 -10.00
CA GLY A 165 -9.56 -25.23 -11.03
C GLY A 165 -9.75 -24.48 -12.33
N ILE A 166 -8.94 -23.44 -12.57
CA ILE A 166 -8.99 -22.67 -13.83
C ILE A 166 -7.94 -23.19 -14.80
N ALA A 167 -8.37 -23.52 -16.01
CA ALA A 167 -7.45 -23.78 -17.11
C ALA A 167 -6.77 -22.46 -17.56
N PRO A 168 -5.43 -22.40 -17.62
CA PRO A 168 -4.73 -21.19 -18.00
C PRO A 168 -4.93 -20.84 -19.47
N ASP A 169 -4.76 -19.55 -19.79
CA ASP A 169 -4.68 -19.01 -21.16
C ASP A 169 -5.93 -19.27 -22.03
N THR A 170 -7.09 -19.39 -21.38
CA THR A 170 -8.38 -19.72 -22.02
C THR A 170 -9.07 -18.51 -22.65
N HIS A 171 -9.72 -18.73 -23.79
CA HIS A 171 -10.45 -17.69 -24.51
C HIS A 171 -11.64 -17.13 -23.71
N ARG A 172 -12.28 -17.94 -22.86
CA ARG A 172 -13.42 -17.51 -22.02
C ARG A 172 -13.06 -17.50 -20.55
N VAL A 173 -13.51 -16.45 -19.83
CA VAL A 173 -13.52 -16.49 -18.35
C VAL A 173 -14.58 -17.50 -17.95
N HIS A 174 -14.15 -18.56 -17.28
CA HIS A 174 -15.05 -19.57 -16.73
C HIS A 174 -15.63 -19.18 -15.37
N TYR A 175 -15.00 -18.22 -14.68
CA TYR A 175 -15.35 -17.85 -13.31
C TYR A 175 -15.48 -16.34 -13.15
N HIS A 176 -16.69 -15.91 -12.80
CA HIS A 176 -17.00 -14.54 -12.45
C HIS A 176 -17.36 -14.50 -10.97
N ILE A 177 -16.65 -13.68 -10.19
CA ILE A 177 -16.79 -13.61 -8.74
C ILE A 177 -17.48 -12.31 -8.38
N SER A 178 -18.65 -12.41 -7.75
CA SER A 178 -19.31 -11.27 -7.15
C SER A 178 -18.64 -10.95 -5.81
N PHE A 179 -17.84 -9.89 -5.78
CA PHE A 179 -17.38 -9.33 -4.51
C PHE A 179 -18.57 -8.60 -3.86
N GLY A 180 -19.14 -9.20 -2.82
CA GLY A 180 -20.25 -8.60 -2.08
C GLY A 180 -19.90 -7.18 -1.59
N PRO A 181 -20.90 -6.30 -1.40
CA PRO A 181 -20.65 -4.92 -1.02
C PRO A 181 -19.77 -4.85 0.23
N ARG A 182 -18.67 -4.10 0.14
CA ARG A 182 -17.79 -3.85 1.28
C ARG A 182 -18.57 -3.09 2.35
N GLY A 183 -19.00 -3.83 3.38
CA GLY A 183 -19.38 -3.27 4.68
C GLY A 183 -20.87 -3.11 4.93
N ALA A 184 -21.41 -3.98 5.78
CA ALA A 184 -22.23 -3.54 6.90
C ALA A 184 -22.00 -4.54 8.06
N GLY A 185 -21.15 -4.17 9.01
CA GLY A 185 -21.16 -4.78 10.33
C GLY A 185 -22.49 -4.47 11.00
N GLY A 186 -23.48 -5.32 10.78
CA GLY A 186 -24.79 -5.26 11.41
C GLY A 186 -24.88 -6.33 12.49
N ARG A 187 -24.78 -5.90 13.76
CA ARG A 187 -25.18 -6.63 14.98
C ARG A 187 -26.34 -7.60 14.71
N GLN A 188 -26.14 -8.88 14.96
CA GLN A 188 -27.24 -9.82 15.20
C GLN A 188 -27.48 -9.93 16.71
N ARG A 189 -28.77 -9.79 17.05
CA ARG A 189 -29.37 -9.81 18.38
C ARG A 189 -29.19 -11.15 19.09
#